data_AF-A0A7H0H7F6-F1
#
_entry.id   AF-A0A7H0H7F6-F1
#
_cell.length_a   1.000
_cell.length_b   1.000
_cell.length_c   1.000
_cell.angle_alpha   90.00
_cell.angle_beta   90.00
_cell.angle_gamma   90.00
#
_symmetry.space_group_name_H-M   'P 1'
#
loop_
_entity.id
_entity.type
_entity.pdbx_description
1 polymer ?
#
loop_
_entity_poly.entity_id
_entity_poly.type
_entity_poly.pdbx_seq_one_letter_code
_entity_poly.pdbx_strand_id
1 'polypeptide(L)'
;MAARRTVLNAHYTDPAYVREIWSAVQGLGFEGGRVLEPGCGAGTFLGMAPVAVDAVGVELDPVTAAIAQQLNQAATIRAESFAASRLPVDSFDLVIGNVPFEDAKLHDPRFNLGQRHSIHNHFIIKSLHHTRPGGLVAVLTSRWTMDDGREEPHGPARDELPG
;
A
#
# COMPACT_ATOMS: atom_id res chain seq x y z
N MET A 1 -15.34 17.97 17.13
CA MET A 1 -13.89 18.21 16.95
C MET A 1 -13.14 16.89 17.03
N ALA A 2 -13.22 16.06 15.99
CA ALA A 2 -12.48 14.79 15.89
C ALA A 2 -12.12 14.46 14.42
N ALA A 3 -11.94 15.49 13.60
CA ALA A 3 -11.63 15.34 12.17
C ALA A 3 -10.14 15.61 11.85
N ARG A 4 -9.31 15.83 12.88
CA ARG A 4 -7.93 16.30 12.71
C ARG A 4 -6.86 15.23 12.95
N ARG A 5 -7.26 14.00 13.30
CA ARG A 5 -6.34 12.93 13.69
C ARG A 5 -6.27 11.78 12.68
N THR A 6 -7.26 11.66 11.80
CA THR A 6 -7.32 10.63 10.75
C THR A 6 -6.48 10.97 9.52
N VAL A 7 -6.14 12.25 9.32
CA VAL A 7 -5.35 12.72 8.15
C VAL A 7 -3.83 12.62 8.40
N LEU A 8 -3.39 12.33 9.63
CA LEU A 8 -1.98 12.42 10.05
C LEU A 8 -1.14 11.14 9.83
N ASN A 9 -1.72 10.01 9.44
CA ASN A 9 -0.97 8.73 9.36
C ASN A 9 -0.60 8.28 7.94
N ALA A 10 -1.03 9.00 6.90
CA ALA A 10 -0.72 8.69 5.49
C ALA A 10 0.28 9.69 4.86
N HIS A 11 1.05 10.41 5.68
CA HIS A 11 1.90 11.49 5.20
C HIS A 11 3.05 10.99 4.33
N TYR A 12 3.00 11.40 3.06
CA TYR A 12 4.11 11.72 2.16
C TYR A 12 5.34 10.82 2.30
N THR A 13 5.42 9.80 1.44
CA THR A 13 6.65 9.01 1.29
C THR A 13 7.79 9.93 0.90
N ASP A 14 8.84 9.99 1.72
CA ASP A 14 10.02 10.80 1.41
C ASP A 14 10.56 10.42 0.02
N PRO A 15 10.76 11.38 -0.90
CA PRO A 15 11.37 11.15 -2.20
C PRO A 15 12.71 10.40 -2.15
N ALA A 16 13.44 10.46 -1.03
CA ALA A 16 14.61 9.62 -0.80
C ALA A 16 14.25 8.13 -0.73
N TYR A 17 13.26 7.73 0.06
CA TYR A 17 12.81 6.33 0.13
C TYR A 17 12.25 5.86 -1.21
N VAL A 18 11.49 6.70 -1.91
CA VAL A 18 10.94 6.37 -3.24
C VAL A 18 12.05 6.04 -4.23
N ARG A 19 13.14 6.84 -4.25
CA ARG A 19 14.31 6.57 -5.10
C ARG A 19 14.99 5.26 -4.75
N GLU A 20 15.19 4.98 -3.46
CA GLU A 20 15.83 3.73 -3.05
C GLU A 20 14.99 2.50 -3.43
N ILE A 21 13.66 2.57 -3.36
CA ILE A 21 12.79 1.46 -3.77
C ILE A 21 12.86 1.27 -5.28
N TRP A 22 12.84 2.35 -6.06
CA TRP A 22 13.03 2.27 -7.51
C TRP A 22 14.40 1.66 -7.87
N SER A 23 15.47 2.07 -7.20
CA SER A 23 16.80 1.48 -7.36
C SER A 23 16.81 -0.01 -7.01
N ALA A 24 16.12 -0.40 -5.94
CA ALA A 24 16.05 -1.79 -5.51
C ALA A 24 15.32 -2.66 -6.55
N VAL A 25 14.17 -2.22 -7.08
CA VAL A 25 13.46 -3.00 -8.11
C VAL A 25 14.23 -3.09 -9.42
N GLN A 26 14.96 -2.03 -9.81
CA GLN A 26 15.88 -2.10 -10.95
C GLN A 26 17.02 -3.10 -10.71
N GLY A 27 17.62 -3.09 -9.52
CA GLY A 27 18.64 -4.07 -9.11
C GLY A 27 18.14 -5.52 -9.09
N LEU A 28 16.82 -5.72 -8.94
CA LEU A 28 16.15 -7.02 -9.03
C LEU A 28 15.73 -7.38 -10.48
N GLY A 29 16.06 -6.55 -11.47
CA GLY A 29 15.82 -6.83 -12.89
C GLY A 29 14.54 -6.22 -13.47
N PHE A 30 13.91 -5.24 -12.80
CA PHE A 30 12.82 -4.47 -13.41
C PHE A 30 13.37 -3.47 -14.43
N GLU A 31 13.05 -3.69 -15.71
CA GLU A 31 13.52 -2.86 -16.83
C GLU A 31 12.43 -1.93 -17.41
N GLY A 32 11.20 -2.02 -16.91
CA GLY A 32 10.04 -1.28 -17.41
C GLY A 32 8.80 -2.18 -17.55
N GLY A 33 7.70 -1.61 -18.02
CA GLY A 33 6.43 -2.32 -18.22
C GLY A 33 5.27 -1.68 -17.47
N ARG A 34 4.29 -2.50 -17.09
CA ARG A 34 3.07 -2.08 -16.40
C ARG A 34 3.29 -1.96 -14.89
N VAL A 35 2.99 -0.77 -14.36
CA VAL A 35 3.17 -0.44 -12.95
C VAL A 35 1.84 -0.09 -12.31
N LEU A 36 1.58 -0.65 -11.13
CA LEU A 36 0.43 -0.31 -10.29
C LEU A 36 0.89 0.35 -9.00
N GLU A 37 0.32 1.50 -8.65
CA GLU A 37 0.43 2.11 -7.31
C GLU A 37 -0.96 2.11 -6.62
N PRO A 38 -1.23 1.15 -5.71
CA PRO A 38 -2.44 1.14 -4.91
C PRO A 38 -2.39 2.19 -3.80
N GLY A 39 -3.45 3.01 -3.66
CA GLY A 39 -3.47 4.11 -2.70
C GLY A 39 -2.42 5.18 -3.04
N CYS A 40 -2.37 5.60 -4.32
CA CYS A 40 -1.23 6.37 -4.83
C CYS A 40 -1.08 7.78 -4.24
N GLY A 41 -2.09 8.31 -3.54
CA GLY A 41 -2.06 9.69 -3.08
C GLY A 41 -1.81 10.63 -4.26
N ALA A 42 -0.84 11.52 -4.15
CA ALA A 42 -0.41 12.43 -5.22
C ALA A 42 0.41 11.75 -6.35
N GLY A 43 0.65 10.44 -6.28
CA GLY A 43 1.39 9.65 -7.27
C GLY A 43 2.89 9.88 -7.23
N THR A 44 3.49 9.98 -6.03
CA THR A 44 4.93 10.23 -5.88
C THR A 44 5.77 9.07 -6.43
N PHE A 45 5.35 7.81 -6.26
CA PHE A 45 6.09 6.70 -6.86
C PHE A 45 6.01 6.73 -8.38
N LEU A 46 4.81 6.99 -8.94
CA LEU A 46 4.65 7.11 -10.41
C LEU A 46 5.50 8.25 -10.98
N GLY A 47 5.49 9.42 -10.34
CA GLY A 47 6.20 10.61 -10.83
C GLY A 47 7.71 10.53 -10.70
N MET A 48 8.22 9.58 -9.93
CA MET A 48 9.65 9.35 -9.71
C MET A 48 10.17 8.08 -10.38
N ALA A 49 9.39 7.44 -11.26
CA ALA A 49 9.84 6.29 -12.02
C ALA A 49 11.11 6.66 -12.82
N PRO A 50 12.23 5.90 -12.67
CA PRO A 50 13.50 6.20 -13.34
C PRO A 50 13.48 5.82 -14.83
N VAL A 51 12.44 5.11 -15.27
CA VAL A 51 12.20 4.66 -16.66
C VAL A 51 10.75 4.93 -17.02
N ALA A 52 10.46 5.05 -18.32
CA ALA A 52 9.08 5.17 -18.79
C ALA A 52 8.30 3.88 -18.48
N VAL A 53 7.09 4.01 -17.93
CA VAL A 53 6.25 2.90 -17.49
C VAL A 53 4.79 3.15 -17.89
N ASP A 54 4.03 2.07 -18.16
CA ASP A 54 2.57 2.13 -18.27
C ASP A 54 2.00 2.12 -16.84
N ALA A 55 1.81 3.31 -16.28
CA ALA A 55 1.46 3.48 -14.88
C ALA A 55 -0.06 3.57 -14.65
N VAL A 56 -0.53 2.83 -13.65
CA VAL A 56 -1.89 2.90 -13.12
C VAL A 56 -1.81 3.26 -11.63
N GLY A 57 -2.44 4.37 -11.24
CA GLY A 57 -2.65 4.74 -9.84
C GLY A 57 -4.10 4.52 -9.43
N VAL A 58 -4.33 4.06 -8.19
CA VAL A 58 -5.67 3.99 -7.60
C VAL A 58 -5.69 4.83 -6.34
N GLU A 59 -6.55 5.84 -6.27
CA GLU A 59 -6.69 6.72 -5.11
C GLU A 59 -8.18 6.85 -4.74
N LEU A 60 -8.49 6.73 -3.46
CA LEU A 60 -9.86 6.78 -2.96
C LEU A 60 -10.42 8.20 -2.98
N ASP A 61 -9.61 9.19 -2.59
CA ASP A 61 -10.04 10.59 -2.55
C ASP A 61 -10.02 11.21 -3.96
N PRO A 62 -11.17 11.61 -4.51
CA PRO A 62 -11.26 12.08 -5.90
C PRO A 62 -10.48 13.39 -6.14
N VAL A 63 -10.31 14.23 -5.12
CA VAL A 63 -9.53 15.48 -5.23
C VAL A 63 -8.05 15.14 -5.36
N THR A 64 -7.54 14.26 -4.50
CA THR A 64 -6.16 13.78 -4.53
C THR A 64 -5.86 13.01 -5.82
N ALA A 65 -6.79 12.16 -6.28
CA ALA A 65 -6.70 11.48 -7.56
C ALA A 65 -6.59 12.46 -8.74
N ALA A 66 -7.38 13.54 -8.73
CA ALA A 66 -7.30 14.57 -9.76
C ALA A 66 -5.94 15.30 -9.74
N ILE A 67 -5.40 15.60 -8.55
CA ILE A 67 -4.05 16.16 -8.41
C ILE A 67 -3.00 15.20 -8.96
N ALA A 68 -3.06 13.92 -8.58
CA ALA A 68 -2.14 12.90 -9.07
C ALA A 68 -2.16 12.77 -10.59
N GLN A 69 -3.34 12.84 -11.21
CA GLN A 69 -3.48 12.80 -12.66
C GLN A 69 -2.82 14.00 -13.35
N GLN A 70 -2.89 15.19 -12.74
CA GLN A 70 -2.25 16.39 -13.28
C GLN A 70 -0.74 16.37 -13.12
N LEU A 71 -0.23 15.82 -12.01
CA LEU A 71 1.21 15.66 -11.78
C LEU A 71 1.81 14.55 -12.65
N ASN A 72 1.03 13.52 -12.95
CA ASN A 72 1.46 12.32 -13.67
C ASN A 72 0.64 12.14 -14.95
N GLN A 73 0.75 13.09 -15.89
CA GLN A 73 -0.11 13.15 -17.08
C GLN A 73 -0.07 11.91 -17.98
N ALA A 74 1.01 11.13 -17.94
CA ALA A 74 1.16 9.88 -18.68
C ALA A 74 0.55 8.66 -17.96
N ALA A 75 0.25 8.77 -16.67
CA ALA A 75 -0.36 7.70 -15.89
C ALA A 75 -1.89 7.69 -16.04
N THR A 76 -2.49 6.52 -15.85
CA THR A 76 -3.93 6.37 -15.67
C THR A 76 -4.26 6.40 -14.19
N ILE A 77 -4.92 7.44 -13.68
CA ILE A 77 -5.34 7.52 -12.28
C ILE A 77 -6.83 7.20 -12.14
N ARG A 78 -7.16 6.24 -11.26
CA ARG A 78 -8.53 5.82 -10.96
C ARG A 78 -8.94 6.38 -9.59
N ALA A 79 -9.95 7.25 -9.58
CA ALA A 79 -10.56 7.79 -8.37
C ALA A 79 -11.58 6.78 -7.78
N GLU A 80 -11.07 5.74 -7.10
CA GLU A 80 -11.88 4.67 -6.51
C GLU A 80 -11.16 3.96 -5.37
N SER A 81 -11.90 3.17 -4.58
CA SER A 81 -11.29 2.29 -3.57
C SER A 81 -10.50 1.17 -4.24
N PHE A 82 -9.25 0.96 -3.82
CA PHE A 82 -8.47 -0.20 -4.27
C PHE A 82 -9.17 -1.52 -3.95
N ALA A 83 -9.83 -1.66 -2.80
CA ALA A 83 -10.62 -2.85 -2.44
C ALA A 83 -11.81 -3.07 -3.38
N ALA A 84 -12.45 -2.00 -3.87
CA ALA A 84 -13.52 -2.12 -4.87
C ALA A 84 -13.01 -2.24 -6.31
N SER A 85 -11.72 -1.92 -6.56
CA SER A 85 -11.16 -1.87 -7.90
C SER A 85 -11.25 -3.22 -8.61
N ARG A 86 -11.59 -3.13 -9.90
CA ARG A 86 -11.62 -4.26 -10.83
C ARG A 86 -10.49 -4.11 -11.83
N LEU A 87 -9.28 -4.37 -11.37
CA LEU A 87 -8.09 -4.45 -12.19
C LEU A 87 -7.92 -5.89 -12.74
N PRO A 88 -7.23 -6.06 -13.87
CA PRO A 88 -6.87 -7.39 -14.38
C PRO A 88 -5.91 -8.10 -13.42
N VAL A 89 -6.11 -9.40 -13.20
CA VAL A 89 -5.20 -10.24 -12.42
C VAL A 89 -3.99 -10.61 -13.28
N ASP A 90 -2.87 -10.96 -12.65
CA ASP A 90 -1.63 -11.43 -13.30
C ASP A 90 -1.15 -10.53 -14.46
N SER A 91 -1.25 -9.21 -14.32
CA SER A 91 -1.13 -8.28 -15.46
C SER A 91 -0.14 -7.13 -15.28
N PHE A 92 0.34 -6.89 -14.06
CA PHE A 92 1.33 -5.85 -13.78
C PHE A 92 2.72 -6.47 -13.61
N ASP A 93 3.72 -5.83 -14.20
CA ASP A 93 5.14 -6.19 -14.05
C ASP A 93 5.67 -5.79 -12.67
N LEU A 94 5.14 -4.69 -12.12
CA LEU A 94 5.48 -4.18 -10.80
C LEU A 94 4.24 -3.60 -10.10
N VAL A 95 4.07 -3.95 -8.83
CA VAL A 95 3.21 -3.20 -7.91
C VAL A 95 4.11 -2.52 -6.88
N ILE A 96 4.03 -1.20 -6.76
CA ILE A 96 4.91 -0.39 -5.92
C ILE A 96 4.10 0.64 -5.15
N GLY A 97 4.46 0.95 -3.91
CA GLY A 97 3.78 2.01 -3.19
C GLY A 97 3.89 1.94 -1.67
N ASN A 98 3.16 2.83 -1.00
CA ASN A 98 3.03 2.83 0.45
C ASN A 98 1.66 2.28 0.82
N VAL A 99 1.61 1.17 1.57
CA VAL A 99 0.33 0.56 1.95
C VAL A 99 -0.25 1.24 3.19
N PRO A 100 -1.58 1.41 3.27
CA PRO A 100 -2.23 2.10 4.38
C PRO A 100 -2.06 1.34 5.71
N PHE A 101 -1.96 2.11 6.81
CA PHE A 101 -1.72 1.61 8.18
C PHE A 101 -2.95 1.63 9.08
N GLU A 102 -4.12 2.00 8.56
CA GLU A 102 -5.31 2.08 9.39
C GLU A 102 -5.79 0.69 9.81
N ASP A 103 -6.27 0.56 11.05
CA ASP A 103 -6.86 -0.69 11.52
C ASP A 103 -8.33 -0.78 11.06
N ALA A 104 -8.52 -0.74 9.74
CA ALA A 104 -9.81 -0.79 9.08
C ALA A 104 -10.01 -2.16 8.40
N LYS A 105 -11.17 -2.77 8.60
CA LYS A 105 -11.55 -4.01 7.90
C LYS A 105 -12.28 -3.66 6.61
N LEU A 106 -11.62 -3.85 5.48
CA LEU A 106 -12.25 -3.64 4.17
C LEU A 106 -13.03 -4.88 3.72
N HIS A 107 -14.20 -4.64 3.14
CA HIS A 107 -14.95 -5.69 2.47
C HIS A 107 -14.57 -5.75 0.99
N ASP A 108 -13.80 -6.77 0.60
CA ASP A 108 -13.55 -7.14 -0.80
C ASP A 108 -14.03 -8.58 -1.01
N PRO A 109 -15.08 -8.81 -1.83
CA PRO A 109 -15.63 -10.15 -2.03
C PRO A 109 -14.73 -11.08 -2.87
N ARG A 110 -13.70 -10.55 -3.55
CA ARG A 110 -12.76 -11.33 -4.37
C ARG A 110 -11.50 -11.70 -3.61
N PHE A 111 -10.97 -10.76 -2.83
CA PHE A 111 -9.64 -10.90 -2.20
C PHE A 111 -9.65 -10.76 -0.66
N ASN A 112 -10.83 -10.61 -0.03
CA ASN A 112 -10.97 -10.60 1.43
C ASN A 112 -12.25 -11.31 1.92
N LEU A 113 -12.73 -12.32 1.18
CA LEU A 113 -13.95 -13.03 1.56
C LEU A 113 -13.69 -13.92 2.80
N GLY A 114 -14.33 -13.60 3.93
CA GLY A 114 -14.31 -14.42 5.16
C GLY A 114 -13.04 -14.36 6.01
N GLN A 115 -11.92 -13.89 5.46
CA GLN A 115 -10.62 -13.87 6.16
C GLN A 115 -10.39 -12.61 7.03
N ARG A 116 -11.20 -11.55 6.83
CA ARG A 116 -11.19 -10.30 7.63
C ARG A 116 -9.78 -9.71 7.81
N HIS A 117 -8.96 -9.77 6.76
CA HIS A 117 -7.61 -9.19 6.77
C HIS A 117 -7.66 -7.70 7.14
N SER A 118 -6.62 -7.24 7.85
CA SER A 118 -6.36 -5.82 8.00
C SER A 118 -6.24 -5.16 6.61
N ILE A 119 -6.48 -3.85 6.53
CA ILE A 119 -6.33 -3.11 5.26
C ILE A 119 -4.94 -3.32 4.65
N HIS A 120 -3.91 -3.37 5.50
CA HIS A 120 -2.53 -3.59 5.14
C HIS A 120 -2.34 -4.93 4.42
N ASN A 121 -2.72 -6.02 5.07
CA ASN A 121 -2.61 -7.37 4.50
C ASN A 121 -3.46 -7.51 3.24
N HIS A 122 -4.66 -6.92 3.23
CA HIS A 122 -5.52 -6.93 2.06
C HIS A 122 -4.87 -6.23 0.86
N PHE A 123 -4.25 -5.06 1.06
CA PHE A 123 -3.54 -4.35 0.00
C PHE A 123 -2.39 -5.18 -0.57
N ILE A 124 -1.59 -5.84 0.28
CA ILE A 124 -0.48 -6.70 -0.16
C ILE A 124 -1.00 -7.92 -0.92
N ILE A 125 -1.99 -8.64 -0.37
CA ILE A 125 -2.57 -9.84 -1.00
C ILE A 125 -3.18 -9.49 -2.36
N LYS A 126 -3.97 -8.41 -2.42
CA LYS A 126 -4.57 -7.96 -3.67
C LYS A 126 -3.52 -7.51 -4.68
N SER A 127 -2.45 -6.85 -4.22
CA SER A 127 -1.30 -6.49 -5.07
C SER A 127 -0.67 -7.73 -5.70
N LEU A 128 -0.38 -8.77 -4.90
CA LEU A 128 0.17 -10.03 -5.38
C LEU A 128 -0.71 -10.69 -6.46
N HIS A 129 -2.04 -10.63 -6.32
CA HIS A 129 -2.97 -11.15 -7.34
C HIS A 129 -3.00 -10.33 -8.64
N HIS A 130 -2.59 -9.06 -8.61
CA HIS A 130 -2.51 -8.21 -9.79
C HIS A 130 -1.13 -8.28 -10.47
N THR A 131 -0.09 -8.66 -9.73
CA THR A 131 1.25 -8.90 -10.26
C THR A 131 1.30 -10.19 -11.08
N ARG A 132 1.84 -10.14 -12.29
CA ARG A 132 2.04 -11.36 -13.11
C ARG A 132 3.06 -12.31 -12.46
N PRO A 133 3.04 -13.60 -12.81
CA PRO A 133 4.15 -14.50 -12.47
C PRO A 133 5.50 -13.91 -12.89
N GLY A 134 6.44 -13.89 -11.95
CA GLY A 134 7.77 -13.29 -12.12
C GLY A 134 7.81 -11.76 -12.13
N GLY A 135 6.70 -11.08 -11.83
CA GLY A 135 6.69 -9.65 -11.53
C GLY A 135 7.06 -9.36 -10.07
N LEU A 136 7.22 -8.08 -9.73
CA LEU A 136 7.64 -7.63 -8.41
C LEU A 136 6.51 -6.96 -7.62
N VAL A 137 6.56 -7.09 -6.29
CA VAL A 137 5.78 -6.27 -5.36
C VAL A 137 6.76 -5.59 -4.40
N ALA A 138 6.82 -4.26 -4.41
CA ALA A 138 7.71 -3.47 -3.59
C ALA A 138 6.91 -2.44 -2.79
N VAL A 139 6.53 -2.80 -1.57
CA VAL A 139 5.68 -1.96 -0.72
C VAL A 139 6.41 -1.47 0.52
N LEU A 140 6.16 -0.20 0.88
CA LEU A 140 6.54 0.33 2.18
C LEU A 140 5.47 0.01 3.21
N THR A 141 5.92 -0.54 4.33
CA THR A 141 5.12 -0.75 5.52
C THR A 141 5.81 -0.13 6.74
N SER A 142 5.04 0.42 7.67
CA SER A 142 5.53 0.92 8.94
C SER A 142 5.69 -0.25 9.92
N ARG A 143 6.60 -0.07 10.87
CA ARG A 143 7.19 -1.13 11.71
C ARG A 143 6.21 -1.93 12.57
N TRP A 144 4.95 -1.51 12.71
CA TRP A 144 3.94 -2.23 13.50
C TRP A 144 3.48 -3.57 12.88
N THR A 145 3.95 -3.92 11.67
CA THR A 145 3.68 -5.23 11.06
C THR A 145 4.67 -6.32 11.44
N MET A 146 5.79 -5.98 12.10
CA MET A 146 6.79 -6.98 12.53
C MET A 146 6.54 -7.50 13.96
N ASP A 147 5.70 -6.84 14.76
CA ASP A 147 5.49 -7.13 16.20
C ASP A 147 4.19 -7.88 16.54
N ASP A 148 3.43 -8.40 15.56
CA ASP A 148 2.24 -9.24 15.86
C ASP A 148 2.62 -10.68 16.30
N GLY A 149 3.79 -10.80 16.92
CA GLY A 149 4.44 -12.03 17.34
C GLY A 149 4.81 -12.00 18.82
N ARG A 150 3.80 -12.25 19.66
CA ARG A 150 3.88 -12.69 21.08
C ARG A 150 4.27 -11.65 22.14
N GLU A 151 3.26 -11.14 22.83
CA GLU A 151 3.32 -11.00 24.29
C GLU A 151 2.14 -11.75 24.90
N GLU A 152 2.43 -12.88 25.55
CA GLU A 152 1.52 -13.56 26.47
C GLU A 152 1.21 -12.62 27.65
N PRO A 153 -0.05 -12.51 28.12
CA PRO A 153 -0.38 -11.65 29.24
C PRO A 153 0.17 -12.27 30.53
N HIS A 154 1.14 -11.62 31.15
CA HIS A 154 1.55 -11.92 32.51
C HIS A 154 0.37 -11.62 33.45
N GLY A 155 -0.29 -12.66 33.93
CA GLY A 155 -1.38 -12.57 34.90
C GLY A 155 -0.93 -11.91 36.22
N PRO A 156 -1.86 -11.35 37.01
CA PRO A 156 -1.51 -10.51 38.14
C PRO A 156 -0.80 -11.31 39.24
N ALA A 157 0.32 -10.77 39.72
CA ALA A 157 0.97 -11.24 40.94
C ALA A 157 -0.02 -11.10 42.11
N ARG A 158 -0.28 -12.21 42.79
CA ARG A 158 -0.94 -12.24 44.08
C ARG A 158 0.04 -11.67 45.12
N ASP A 159 -0.25 -10.49 45.64
CA ASP A 159 0.38 -10.01 46.87
C ASP A 159 -0.20 -10.78 48.06
N GLU A 160 0.55 -11.78 48.51
CA GLU A 160 0.46 -12.30 49.87
C GLU A 160 1.15 -11.29 50.82
N LEU A 161 0.37 -10.72 51.73
CA LEU A 161 0.86 -9.97 52.89
C LEU A 161 1.59 -10.92 53.86
N PRO A 162 2.67 -10.46 54.51
CA PRO A 162 2.95 -10.90 55.87
C PRO A 162 3.18 -9.72 56.83
N GLY A 163 2.62 -9.82 58.05
CA GLY A 163 3.00 -9.03 59.21
C GLY A 163 1.83 -8.47 60.00
#